data_AF-A0A358DTT5-F1
#
_entry.id   AF-A0A358DTT5-F1
#
_cell.length_a   1.000
_cell.length_b   1.000
_cell.length_c   1.000
_cell.angle_alpha   90.00
_cell.angle_beta   90.00
_cell.angle_gamma   90.00
#
_symmetry.space_group_name_H-M   'P 1'
#
loop_
_entity.id
_entity.type
_entity.pdbx_description
1 polymer ?
#
loop_
_entity_poly.entity_id
_entity_poly.type
_entity_poly.pdbx_seq_one_letter_code
_entity_poly.pdbx_strand_id
1 'polypeptide(L)'
;MTVRSILALVTLLFTGTAFAVTDNEMELVIGAGETYSLHGHHRYGSRVRIEEGGTLFVNAYTGEEGSGALSLEAPVIEIFGEINAQGRGFGGGAGGMNNSAAVVESYA
;
A
#
# COMPACT_ATOMS: atom_id res chain seq x y z
N MET A 1 -1.66 -24.34 -56.54
CA MET A 1 -1.57 -25.05 -55.24
C MET A 1 -1.10 -24.06 -54.19
N THR A 2 -1.97 -23.81 -53.22
CA THR A 2 -1.80 -22.91 -52.08
C THR A 2 -1.11 -23.63 -50.92
N VAL A 3 -0.04 -23.06 -50.36
CA VAL A 3 0.32 -23.30 -48.97
C VAL A 3 0.66 -21.96 -48.35
N ARG A 4 -0.31 -21.43 -47.58
CA ARG A 4 -0.16 -20.25 -46.74
C ARG A 4 0.60 -20.69 -45.49
N SER A 5 1.84 -20.26 -45.31
CA SER A 5 2.55 -20.40 -44.03
C SER A 5 1.89 -19.48 -43.02
N ILE A 6 1.04 -20.05 -42.17
CA ILE A 6 0.50 -19.38 -40.99
C ILE A 6 1.63 -19.40 -39.96
N LEU A 7 2.33 -18.27 -39.84
CA LEU A 7 3.23 -18.03 -38.72
C LEU A 7 2.34 -17.83 -37.47
N ALA A 8 2.17 -18.88 -36.69
CA ALA A 8 1.48 -18.83 -35.40
C ALA A 8 2.34 -18.03 -34.41
N LEU A 9 2.04 -16.73 -34.27
CA LEU A 9 2.56 -15.90 -33.20
C LEU A 9 1.89 -16.35 -31.90
N VAL A 10 2.60 -17.15 -31.10
CA VAL A 10 2.20 -17.59 -29.76
C VAL A 10 2.03 -16.35 -28.89
N THR A 11 0.79 -15.89 -28.72
CA THR A 11 0.43 -14.85 -27.77
C THR A 11 0.37 -15.50 -26.39
N LEU A 12 1.45 -15.36 -25.62
CA LEU A 12 1.49 -15.81 -24.22
C LEU A 12 0.57 -14.88 -23.42
N LEU A 13 -0.70 -15.28 -23.28
CA LEU A 13 -1.67 -14.67 -22.37
C LEU A 13 -1.25 -14.98 -20.93
N PHE A 14 -0.32 -14.21 -20.39
CA PHE A 14 -0.18 -14.08 -18.94
C PHE A 14 -1.34 -13.20 -18.47
N THR A 15 -2.55 -13.76 -18.39
CA THR A 15 -3.66 -13.15 -17.66
C THR A 15 -3.45 -13.39 -16.17
N GLY A 16 -2.34 -12.89 -15.64
CA GLY A 16 -2.30 -12.58 -14.22
C GLY A 16 -3.22 -11.37 -14.05
N THR A 17 -4.27 -11.52 -13.25
CA THR A 17 -4.97 -10.35 -12.71
C THR A 17 -3.94 -9.59 -11.89
N ALA A 18 -3.26 -8.62 -12.49
CA ALA A 18 -2.49 -7.65 -11.74
C ALA A 18 -3.50 -6.95 -10.82
N PHE A 19 -3.42 -7.25 -9.52
CA PHE A 19 -4.21 -6.54 -8.53
C PHE A 19 -3.62 -5.13 -8.45
N ALA A 20 -4.19 -4.22 -9.23
CA ALA A 20 -3.76 -2.82 -9.25
C ALA A 20 -4.02 -2.16 -7.89
N VAL A 21 -3.26 -1.11 -7.60
CA VAL A 21 -3.55 -0.26 -6.44
C VAL A 21 -4.92 0.39 -6.61
N THR A 22 -5.79 0.22 -5.62
CA THR A 22 -7.04 0.97 -5.49
C THR A 22 -6.87 1.96 -4.34
N ASP A 23 -7.05 3.24 -4.61
CA ASP A 23 -7.09 4.29 -3.59
C ASP A 23 -8.23 5.26 -3.91
N ASN A 24 -9.28 5.23 -3.11
CA ASN A 24 -10.45 6.10 -3.22
C ASN A 24 -11.11 6.28 -1.85
N GLU A 25 -12.21 7.04 -1.77
CA GLU A 25 -12.88 7.35 -0.50
C GLU A 25 -13.37 6.12 0.30
N MET A 26 -13.59 4.97 -0.36
CA MET A 26 -14.09 3.76 0.29
C MET A 26 -12.96 2.84 0.74
N GLU A 27 -11.90 2.68 -0.05
CA GLU A 27 -10.86 1.71 0.24
C GLU A 27 -9.47 2.07 -0.28
N LEU A 28 -8.47 1.59 0.45
CA LEU A 28 -7.08 1.44 0.00
C LEU A 28 -6.79 -0.05 -0.13
N VAL A 29 -6.48 -0.52 -1.34
CA VAL A 29 -6.03 -1.90 -1.61
C VAL A 29 -4.74 -1.86 -2.38
N ILE A 30 -3.67 -2.42 -1.81
CA ILE A 30 -2.37 -2.56 -2.46
C ILE A 30 -2.19 -4.03 -2.79
N GLY A 31 -2.23 -4.35 -4.08
CA GLY A 31 -2.12 -5.71 -4.57
C GLY A 31 -0.71 -6.29 -4.52
N ALA A 32 -0.61 -7.60 -4.75
CA ALA A 32 0.65 -8.32 -4.77
C ALA A 32 1.60 -7.79 -5.85
N GLY A 33 2.85 -7.49 -5.48
CA GLY A 33 3.88 -6.95 -6.38
C GLY A 33 3.78 -5.43 -6.59
N GLU A 34 2.74 -4.77 -6.07
CA GLU A 34 2.59 -3.33 -6.17
C GLU A 34 3.32 -2.61 -5.04
N THR A 35 3.83 -1.42 -5.34
CA THR A 35 4.34 -0.48 -4.34
C THR A 35 3.57 0.82 -4.44
N TYR A 36 2.95 1.25 -3.34
CA TYR A 36 2.19 2.49 -3.28
C TYR A 36 2.72 3.44 -2.21
N SER A 37 2.79 4.72 -2.55
CA SER A 37 3.39 5.73 -1.69
C SER A 37 2.35 6.69 -1.13
N LEU A 38 2.28 6.84 0.19
CA LEU A 38 1.28 7.66 0.87
C LEU A 38 1.90 8.48 2.02
N HIS A 39 1.22 9.54 2.44
CA HIS A 39 1.57 10.35 3.60
C HIS A 39 0.36 11.14 4.09
N GLY A 40 0.46 11.73 5.28
CA GLY A 40 -0.62 12.50 5.89
C GLY A 40 -1.69 11.61 6.52
N HIS A 41 -2.87 12.15 6.70
CA HIS A 41 -3.99 11.44 7.28
C HIS A 41 -5.01 11.06 6.21
N HIS A 42 -5.36 9.77 6.16
CA HIS A 42 -6.35 9.21 5.26
C HIS A 42 -7.42 8.47 6.03
N ARG A 43 -8.67 8.67 5.59
CA ARG A 43 -9.84 8.01 6.15
C ARG A 43 -10.59 7.32 5.03
N TYR A 44 -10.84 6.03 5.21
CA TYR A 44 -11.51 5.18 4.25
C TYR A 44 -12.85 4.68 4.82
N GLY A 45 -13.89 4.71 3.99
CA GLY A 45 -15.25 4.34 4.40
C GLY A 45 -15.47 2.84 4.66
N SER A 46 -14.58 1.97 4.17
CA SER A 46 -14.71 0.52 4.25
C SER A 46 -13.45 -0.16 4.78
N ARG A 47 -12.34 -0.11 4.03
CA ARG A 47 -11.15 -0.91 4.39
C ARG A 47 -9.82 -0.36 3.91
N VAL A 48 -8.77 -0.75 4.61
CA VAL A 48 -7.39 -0.73 4.14
C VAL A 48 -6.92 -2.18 4.04
N ARG A 49 -6.36 -2.57 2.90
CA ARG A 49 -5.81 -3.91 2.68
C ARG A 49 -4.48 -3.86 1.94
N ILE A 50 -3.44 -4.42 2.53
CA ILE A 50 -2.15 -4.63 1.88
C ILE A 50 -2.00 -6.13 1.65
N GLU A 51 -2.12 -6.58 0.41
CA GLU A 51 -2.03 -8.00 0.05
C GLU A 51 -0.59 -8.52 0.22
N GLU A 52 -0.43 -9.84 0.30
CA GLU A 52 0.90 -10.48 0.34
C GLU A 52 1.74 -10.05 -0.88
N GLY A 53 2.96 -9.56 -0.62
CA GLY A 53 3.85 -9.01 -1.65
C GLY A 53 3.52 -7.58 -2.11
N GLY A 54 2.45 -6.96 -1.61
CA GLY A 54 2.19 -5.53 -1.75
C GLY A 54 3.00 -4.72 -0.75
N THR A 55 3.41 -3.50 -1.11
CA THR A 55 4.20 -2.61 -0.25
C THR A 55 3.57 -1.23 -0.15
N LEU A 56 3.31 -0.77 1.08
CA LEU A 56 2.97 0.63 1.37
C LEU A 56 4.23 1.38 1.82
N PHE A 57 4.65 2.36 1.03
CA PHE A 57 5.77 3.23 1.34
C PHE A 57 5.29 4.55 1.96
N VAL A 58 5.79 4.89 3.14
CA VAL A 58 5.49 6.17 3.80
C VAL A 58 6.44 7.24 3.27
N ASN A 59 5.92 8.29 2.64
CA ASN A 59 6.76 9.34 2.08
C ASN A 59 7.53 10.08 3.18
N ALA A 60 8.75 10.49 2.85
CA ALA A 60 9.63 11.28 3.68
C ALA A 60 9.01 12.64 4.06
N TYR A 61 9.45 13.20 5.20
CA TYR A 61 9.18 14.60 5.54
C TYR A 61 9.76 15.54 4.47
N THR A 62 8.92 16.41 3.91
CA THR A 62 9.26 17.37 2.85
C THR A 62 9.51 18.79 3.39
N GLY A 63 9.33 19.02 4.69
CA GLY A 63 9.32 20.36 5.27
C GLY A 63 7.91 20.90 5.53
N GLU A 64 6.88 20.21 5.01
CA GLU A 64 5.47 20.58 5.17
C GLU A 64 4.83 19.83 6.34
N GLU A 65 3.95 20.50 7.07
CA GLU A 65 3.15 19.89 8.14
C GLU A 65 2.32 18.72 7.56
N GLY A 66 2.38 17.56 8.20
CA GLY A 66 1.68 16.35 7.76
C GLY A 66 2.47 15.46 6.78
N SER A 67 3.63 15.90 6.28
CA SER A 67 4.56 15.02 5.56
C SER A 67 5.41 14.17 6.53
N GLY A 68 6.01 13.06 6.07
CA GLY A 68 6.87 12.22 6.93
C GLY A 68 6.15 11.36 7.96
N ALA A 69 4.82 11.35 7.94
CA ALA A 69 3.98 10.47 8.73
C ALA A 69 2.82 9.96 7.88
N LEU A 70 2.23 8.85 8.31
CA LEU A 70 1.02 8.30 7.72
C LEU A 70 0.07 7.87 8.83
N SER A 71 -1.19 8.31 8.75
CA SER A 71 -2.27 7.89 9.64
C SER A 71 -3.42 7.34 8.78
N LEU A 72 -3.79 6.08 9.02
CA LEU A 72 -4.85 5.38 8.30
C LEU A 72 -6.01 5.09 9.24
N GLU A 73 -7.21 5.55 8.90
CA GLU A 73 -8.45 5.22 9.60
C GLU A 73 -9.40 4.48 8.65
N ALA A 74 -9.84 3.29 9.05
CA ALA A 74 -10.87 2.53 8.34
C ALA A 74 -11.60 1.59 9.31
N PRO A 75 -12.85 1.18 8.99
CA PRO A 75 -13.54 0.13 9.75
C PRO A 75 -12.76 -1.19 9.83
N VAL A 76 -12.04 -1.54 8.77
CA VAL A 76 -11.23 -2.76 8.69
C VAL A 76 -9.84 -2.44 8.15
N ILE A 77 -8.79 -2.90 8.82
CA ILE A 77 -7.40 -2.78 8.37
C ILE A 77 -6.78 -4.17 8.37
N GLU A 78 -6.35 -4.64 7.20
CA GLU A 78 -5.70 -5.94 7.02
C GLU A 78 -4.34 -5.75 6.35
N ILE A 79 -3.28 -6.22 6.99
CA ILE A 79 -1.90 -6.08 6.50
C ILE A 79 -1.29 -7.48 6.36
N PHE A 80 -1.19 -7.95 5.12
CA PHE A 80 -0.50 -9.20 4.74
C PHE A 80 0.83 -8.92 4.03
N GLY A 81 0.95 -7.75 3.39
CA GLY A 81 2.19 -7.26 2.78
C GLY A 81 3.05 -6.43 3.73
N GLU A 82 3.85 -5.54 3.16
CA GLU A 82 4.85 -4.75 3.89
C GLU A 82 4.45 -3.28 4.04
N ILE A 83 4.80 -2.68 5.18
CA ILE A 83 4.82 -1.22 5.36
C ILE A 83 6.27 -0.77 5.51
N ASN A 84 6.74 0.04 4.56
CA ASN A 84 8.07 0.62 4.59
C ASN A 84 8.00 2.09 5.04
N ALA A 85 8.40 2.33 6.29
CA ALA A 85 8.50 3.66 6.89
C ALA A 85 9.95 4.14 7.07
N GLN A 86 10.91 3.58 6.33
CA GLN A 86 12.34 3.93 6.45
C GLN A 86 12.68 5.32 5.89
N GLY A 87 11.71 6.05 5.34
CA GLY A 87 11.90 7.24 4.51
C GLY A 87 12.16 8.59 5.19
N ARG A 88 11.94 8.78 6.51
CA ARG A 88 12.17 10.00 7.34
C ARG A 88 10.90 10.39 8.09
N GLY A 89 10.92 10.23 9.42
CA GLY A 89 9.88 10.73 10.31
C GLY A 89 9.82 12.26 10.34
N PHE A 90 8.79 12.79 11.02
CA PHE A 90 8.61 14.22 11.31
C PHE A 90 9.93 14.82 11.84
N GLY A 91 10.50 15.78 11.09
CA GLY A 91 11.64 16.58 11.53
C GLY A 91 12.90 15.82 11.96
N GLY A 92 13.64 15.22 11.03
CA GLY A 92 15.01 14.72 11.30
C GLY A 92 15.13 13.60 12.35
N GLY A 93 14.02 12.99 12.77
CA GLY A 93 13.98 11.86 13.69
C GLY A 93 14.01 10.53 12.97
N ALA A 94 14.70 9.55 13.56
CA ALA A 94 14.81 8.17 13.10
C ALA A 94 13.46 7.59 12.66
N GLY A 95 13.48 6.72 11.66
CA GLY A 95 12.30 6.07 11.06
C GLY A 95 11.32 5.56 12.10
N GLY A 96 10.03 5.58 11.74
CA GLY A 96 8.91 5.31 12.64
C GLY A 96 9.18 4.10 13.54
N MET A 97 9.37 4.35 14.83
CA MET A 97 9.39 3.28 15.83
C MET A 97 8.02 2.61 15.77
N ASN A 98 8.04 1.29 15.62
CA ASN A 98 6.87 0.42 15.71
C ASN A 98 6.34 0.49 17.15
N ASN A 99 5.60 1.55 17.48
CA ASN A 99 4.99 1.72 18.79
C ASN A 99 3.64 1.01 18.77
N SER A 100 3.68 -0.32 18.87
CA SER A 100 2.55 -1.09 19.38
C SER A 100 2.39 -0.78 20.88
N ALA A 101 2.03 0.47 21.18
CA ALA A 101 1.49 0.82 22.48
C ALA A 101 0.11 0.16 22.55
N ALA A 102 0.06 -1.04 23.12
CA ALA A 102 -1.17 -1.59 23.65
C ALA A 102 -1.74 -0.54 24.60
N VAL A 103 -2.79 0.16 24.17
CA VAL A 103 -3.62 0.97 25.06
C VAL A 103 -4.27 -0.05 26.00
N VAL A 104 -3.68 -0.23 27.18
CA VAL A 104 -4.36 -0.90 28.29
C VAL A 104 -5.39 0.11 28.78
N GLU A 105 -6.61 0.05 28.24
CA GLU A 105 -7.76 0.67 28.86
C GLU A 105 -8.03 -0.06 30.18
N SER A 106 -7.51 0.45 31.29
CA SER A 106 -7.95 0.04 32.62
C SER A 106 -9.27 0.76 32.91
N TYR A 107 -10.39 0.05 32.78
CA TYR A 107 -11.66 0.47 33.39
C TYR A 107 -11.53 0.29 34.90
N ALA A 108 -11.64 1.41 35.63
CA ALA A 108 -11.78 1.43 37.09
C ALA A 108 -13.25 1.24 37.50
#